data_AF-K1RSC0-F1
#
_entry.id   AF-K1RSC0-F1
#
_cell.length_a   1.000
_cell.length_b   1.000
_cell.length_c   1.000
_cell.angle_alpha   90.00
_cell.angle_beta   90.00
_cell.angle_gamma   90.00
#
_symmetry.space_group_name_H-M   'P 1'
#
loop_
_entity.id
_entity.type
_entity.pdbx_description
1 polymer ?
#
loop_
_entity_poly.entity_id
_entity_poly.type
_entity_poly.pdbx_seq_one_letter_code
_entity_poly.pdbx_strand_id
1 'polypeptide(L)'
;MYANKKGISMGNMENSVKPHENKMGTMPMTRLILTMSLPAIFSMTIQAMYNVVDSIFIGNYDADGLTATSLAYPLQMLLIAFAAGTAVGVNSFVSRKLGEKNFVQANDGATHGL
;
A
#
# COMPACT_ATOMS: atom_id res chain seq x y z
N MET A 1 -19.49 -33.30 44.67
CA MET A 1 -19.91 -31.93 45.01
C MET A 1 -19.03 -30.98 44.22
N TYR A 2 -19.40 -30.27 43.15
CA TYR A 2 -20.65 -29.90 42.46
C TYR A 2 -20.27 -29.67 40.97
N ALA A 3 -20.82 -30.39 39.98
CA ALA A 3 -22.06 -30.11 39.24
C ALA A 3 -22.01 -28.93 38.24
N ASN A 4 -22.01 -29.30 36.94
CA ASN A 4 -22.91 -28.80 35.89
C ASN A 4 -23.03 -27.29 35.60
N LYS A 5 -22.53 -26.86 34.43
CA LYS A 5 -23.14 -25.77 33.65
C LYS A 5 -23.08 -26.08 32.14
N LYS A 6 -23.79 -27.13 31.71
CA LYS A 6 -24.44 -27.10 30.38
C LYS A 6 -25.48 -25.98 30.44
N GLY A 7 -25.39 -24.97 29.59
CA GLY A 7 -26.53 -24.08 29.33
C GLY A 7 -26.32 -22.56 29.38
N ILE A 8 -25.17 -22.02 28.95
CA ILE A 8 -25.10 -20.59 28.60
C ILE A 8 -24.58 -20.40 27.17
N SER A 9 -25.55 -20.48 26.26
CA SER A 9 -25.67 -19.66 25.06
C SER A 9 -24.48 -19.67 24.08
N MET A 10 -24.39 -20.77 23.33
CA MET A 10 -23.85 -20.82 21.97
C MET A 10 -24.75 -20.04 20.98
N GLY A 11 -25.14 -18.80 21.31
CA GLY A 11 -26.22 -18.08 20.61
C GLY A 11 -25.84 -16.76 19.94
N ASN A 12 -24.90 -15.96 20.47
CA ASN A 12 -24.87 -14.52 20.13
C ASN A 12 -23.49 -13.90 19.85
N MET A 13 -22.53 -14.64 19.28
CA MET A 13 -21.37 -14.01 18.62
C MET A 13 -21.31 -14.31 17.12
N GLU A 14 -22.44 -14.73 16.54
CA GLU A 14 -22.73 -14.67 15.11
C GLU A 14 -23.11 -13.24 14.70
N ASN A 15 -22.42 -12.22 15.21
CA ASN A 15 -22.58 -10.85 14.71
C ASN A 15 -21.72 -10.67 13.46
N SER A 16 -22.23 -11.24 12.36
CA SER A 16 -22.28 -10.63 11.04
C SER A 16 -21.04 -9.83 10.58
N VAL A 17 -19.85 -10.42 10.60
CA VAL A 17 -18.83 -10.03 9.62
C VAL A 17 -19.25 -10.68 8.31
N LYS A 18 -20.18 -10.04 7.59
CA LYS A 18 -20.39 -10.36 6.17
C LYS A 18 -19.00 -10.35 5.53
N PRO A 19 -18.59 -11.40 4.80
CA PRO A 19 -17.31 -11.34 4.09
C PRO A 19 -17.38 -10.10 3.23
N HIS A 20 -16.55 -9.10 3.53
CA HIS A 20 -16.40 -7.93 2.68
C HIS A 20 -15.87 -8.49 1.35
N GLU A 21 -16.77 -8.78 0.42
CA GLU A 21 -16.39 -9.25 -0.90
C GLU A 21 -15.44 -8.22 -1.49
N ASN A 22 -14.25 -8.71 -1.86
CA ASN A 22 -13.20 -7.85 -2.36
C ASN A 22 -13.69 -7.19 -3.65
N LYS A 23 -13.91 -5.87 -3.58
CA LYS A 23 -14.35 -5.01 -4.69
C LYS A 23 -13.50 -5.21 -5.95
N MET A 24 -12.24 -5.64 -5.79
CA MET A 24 -11.32 -5.92 -6.90
C MET A 24 -11.63 -7.21 -7.67
N GLY A 25 -12.36 -8.17 -7.08
CA GLY A 25 -12.72 -9.45 -7.70
C GLY A 25 -14.14 -9.55 -8.26
N THR A 26 -15.04 -8.65 -7.86
CA THR A 26 -16.49 -8.75 -8.16
C THR A 26 -17.04 -7.63 -9.03
N MET A 27 -16.31 -6.52 -9.24
CA MET A 27 -16.74 -5.42 -10.11
C MET A 27 -16.30 -5.59 -11.58
N PRO A 28 -17.09 -5.06 -12.55
CA PRO A 28 -16.70 -5.04 -13.95
C PRO A 28 -15.41 -4.23 -14.14
N MET A 29 -14.46 -4.77 -14.92
CA MET A 29 -13.10 -4.23 -15.09
C MET A 29 -13.05 -2.72 -15.33
N THR A 30 -13.90 -2.19 -16.21
CA THR A 30 -13.91 -0.76 -16.58
C THR A 30 -14.25 0.14 -15.40
N ARG A 31 -15.28 -0.20 -14.61
CA ARG A 31 -15.67 0.60 -13.43
C ARG A 31 -14.65 0.48 -12.30
N LEU A 32 -14.07 -0.70 -12.13
CA LEU A 32 -13.04 -0.92 -11.11
C LEU A 32 -11.77 -0.11 -11.39
N ILE A 33 -11.28 -0.17 -12.63
CA ILE A 33 -10.11 0.60 -13.07
C ILE A 33 -10.38 2.09 -12.85
N LEU A 34 -11.50 2.63 -13.34
CA LEU A 34 -11.84 4.06 -13.17
C LEU A 34 -11.90 4.49 -11.69
N THR A 35 -12.52 3.69 -10.83
CA THR A 35 -12.73 4.06 -9.42
C THR A 35 -11.43 4.01 -8.61
N MET A 36 -10.51 3.12 -8.97
CA MET A 36 -9.20 2.99 -8.29
C MET A 36 -8.12 3.88 -8.92
N SER A 37 -8.16 4.11 -10.23
CA SER A 37 -7.15 4.90 -10.94
C SER A 37 -7.32 6.40 -10.74
N LEU A 38 -8.55 6.92 -10.65
CA LEU A 38 -8.80 8.34 -10.40
C LEU A 38 -8.05 8.88 -9.16
N PRO A 39 -8.18 8.28 -7.96
CA PRO A 39 -7.44 8.74 -6.79
C PRO A 39 -5.91 8.52 -6.92
N ALA A 40 -5.48 7.46 -7.60
CA ALA A 40 -4.05 7.20 -7.84
C ALA A 40 -3.41 8.26 -8.76
N ILE A 41 -4.07 8.59 -9.87
CA ILE A 41 -3.63 9.63 -10.82
C ILE A 41 -3.55 10.98 -10.12
N PHE A 42 -4.55 11.32 -9.30
CA PHE A 42 -4.55 12.56 -8.54
C PHE A 42 -3.35 12.63 -7.57
N SER A 43 -3.08 11.52 -6.86
CA SER A 43 -1.93 11.41 -5.95
C SER A 43 -0.59 11.58 -6.68
N MET A 44 -0.41 10.91 -7.83
CA MET A 44 0.79 11.05 -8.65
C MET A 44 0.95 12.46 -9.22
N THR A 45 -0.16 13.12 -9.56
CA THR A 45 -0.15 14.51 -10.05
C THR A 45 0.35 15.48 -8.97
N ILE A 46 -0.16 15.36 -7.75
CA ILE A 46 0.31 16.18 -6.61
C ILE A 46 1.79 15.91 -6.33
N GLN A 47 2.20 14.65 -6.35
CA GLN A 47 3.60 14.28 -6.15
C GLN A 47 4.51 14.90 -7.22
N ALA A 48 4.11 14.86 -8.49
CA ALA A 48 4.85 15.50 -9.57
C ALA A 48 4.93 17.02 -9.41
N MET A 49 3.82 17.68 -9.03
CA MET A 49 3.83 19.12 -8.72
C MET A 49 4.79 19.44 -7.58
N TYR A 50 4.85 18.60 -6.54
CA TYR A 50 5.78 18.78 -5.43
C TYR A 50 7.24 18.72 -5.89
N ASN A 51 7.60 17.75 -6.76
CA ASN A 51 8.93 17.65 -7.33
C ASN A 51 9.31 18.90 -8.15
N VAL A 52 8.37 19.46 -8.91
CA VAL A 52 8.58 20.69 -9.70
C VAL A 52 8.77 21.90 -8.79
N VAL A 53 7.91 22.07 -7.78
CA VAL A 53 8.01 23.17 -6.83
C VAL A 53 9.31 23.08 -6.04
N ASP A 54 9.65 21.91 -5.51
CA ASP A 54 10.92 21.68 -4.80
C ASP A 54 12.13 22.07 -5.68
N SER A 55 12.15 21.60 -6.93
CA SER A 55 13.20 21.94 -7.89
C SER A 55 13.28 23.44 -8.20
N ILE A 56 12.15 24.13 -8.37
CA ILE A 56 12.10 25.58 -8.63
C ILE A 56 12.59 26.38 -7.42
N PHE A 57 12.14 26.03 -6.22
CA PHE A 57 12.55 26.73 -4.99
C PHE A 57 14.04 26.51 -4.69
N ILE A 58 14.54 25.28 -4.84
CA ILE A 58 15.97 24.96 -4.69
C ILE A 58 16.81 25.68 -5.77
N GLY A 59 16.31 25.75 -7.01
CA GLY A 59 17.03 26.37 -8.13
C GLY A 59 17.07 27.90 -8.11
N ASN A 60 16.12 28.58 -7.44
CA ASN A 60 16.06 30.05 -7.39
C ASN A 60 16.83 30.69 -6.22
N TYR A 61 17.13 29.94 -5.16
CA TYR A 61 17.69 30.53 -3.93
C TYR A 61 19.22 30.69 -3.93
N ASP A 62 19.97 29.84 -4.63
CA ASP A 62 21.43 30.01 -4.78
C ASP A 62 21.97 29.11 -5.92
N ALA A 63 22.84 29.62 -6.79
CA ALA A 63 23.46 28.83 -7.85
C ALA A 63 24.30 27.66 -7.29
N ASP A 64 24.80 27.78 -6.06
CA ASP A 64 25.52 26.72 -5.35
C ASP A 64 24.58 25.67 -4.70
N GLY A 65 23.32 26.04 -4.43
CA GLY A 65 22.30 25.12 -3.88
C GLY A 65 21.80 24.09 -4.89
N LEU A 66 21.73 24.48 -6.17
CA LEU A 66 21.37 23.59 -7.27
C LEU A 66 22.47 22.56 -7.57
N THR A 67 23.74 22.96 -7.51
CA THR A 67 24.90 22.06 -7.63
C THR A 67 24.98 21.09 -6.46
N ALA A 68 24.72 21.53 -5.22
CA ALA A 68 24.65 20.64 -4.06
C ALA A 68 23.53 19.58 -4.19
N THR A 69 22.35 19.98 -4.66
CA THR A 69 21.20 19.08 -4.83
C THR A 69 21.41 18.08 -5.96
N SER A 70 21.98 18.52 -7.09
CA SER A 70 22.32 17.63 -8.21
C SER A 70 23.45 16.65 -7.88
N LEU A 71 24.38 17.00 -6.98
CA LEU A 71 25.37 16.08 -6.42
C LEU A 71 24.75 15.07 -5.43
N ALA A 72 23.70 15.44 -4.71
CA ALA A 72 22.98 14.55 -3.79
C ALA A 72 21.99 13.61 -4.51
N TYR A 73 21.55 13.98 -5.71
CA TYR A 73 20.55 13.24 -6.49
C TYR A 73 20.90 11.77 -6.75
N PRO A 74 22.16 11.38 -7.08
CA PRO A 74 22.54 9.97 -7.23
C PRO A 74 22.35 9.16 -5.94
N LEU A 75 22.62 9.76 -4.77
CA LEU A 75 22.46 9.11 -3.48
C LEU A 75 20.97 8.94 -3.14
N GLN A 76 20.16 9.96 -3.43
CA GLN A 76 18.70 9.86 -3.30
C GLN A 76 18.11 8.81 -4.24
N MET A 77 18.57 8.75 -5.49
CA MET A 77 18.14 7.74 -6.46
C MET A 77 18.48 6.32 -5.99
N LEU A 78 19.64 6.12 -5.34
CA LEU A 78 20.03 4.83 -4.77
C LEU A 78 19.10 4.42 -3.61
N LEU A 79 18.78 5.35 -2.72
CA LEU A 79 17.84 5.11 -1.62
C LEU A 79 16.43 4.76 -2.14
N ILE A 80 15.93 5.52 -3.13
CA ILE A 80 14.64 5.25 -3.77
C ILE A 80 14.66 3.90 -4.48
N ALA A 81 15.74 3.55 -5.19
CA ALA A 81 15.85 2.28 -5.88
C ALA A 81 15.77 1.09 -4.91
N PHE A 82 16.45 1.18 -3.76
CA PHE A 82 16.39 0.13 -2.74
C PHE A 82 15.00 0.05 -2.08
N ALA A 83 14.42 1.19 -1.72
CA ALA A 83 13.09 1.24 -1.12
C ALA A 83 11.99 0.75 -2.08
N ALA A 84 12.00 1.23 -3.32
CA ALA A 84 11.04 0.81 -4.34
C ALA A 84 11.25 -0.66 -4.73
N GLY A 85 12.50 -1.11 -4.85
CA GLY A 85 12.81 -2.50 -5.16
C GLY A 85 12.27 -3.48 -4.11
N THR A 86 12.50 -3.19 -2.83
CA THR A 86 11.95 -4.01 -1.73
C THR A 86 10.43 -3.93 -1.67
N ALA A 87 9.85 -2.73 -1.79
CA ALA A 87 8.39 -2.54 -1.80
C ALA A 87 7.70 -3.31 -2.93
N VAL A 88 8.26 -3.28 -4.15
CA VAL A 88 7.73 -4.03 -5.30
C VAL A 88 7.90 -5.54 -5.09
N GLY A 89 9.02 -5.99 -4.50
CA GLY A 89 9.26 -7.39 -4.16
C GLY A 89 8.22 -7.95 -3.18
N VAL A 90 7.96 -7.23 -2.09
CA VAL A 90 6.93 -7.59 -1.09
C VAL A 90 5.53 -7.56 -1.72
N ASN A 91 5.20 -6.50 -2.47
CA ASN A 91 3.90 -6.42 -3.18
C ASN A 91 3.69 -7.60 -4.15
N SER A 92 4.75 -8.02 -4.84
CA SER A 92 4.70 -9.19 -5.74
C SER A 92 4.47 -10.49 -4.97
N PHE A 93 5.17 -10.69 -3.84
CA PHE A 93 4.96 -11.85 -2.96
C PHE A 93 3.52 -11.91 -2.41
N VAL A 94 3.04 -10.80 -1.85
CA VAL A 94 1.68 -10.69 -1.29
C VAL A 94 0.63 -10.90 -2.39
N SER A 95 0.82 -10.32 -3.58
CA SER A 95 -0.08 -10.49 -4.73
C SER A 95 -0.20 -11.95 -5.16
N ARG A 96 0.92 -12.68 -5.22
CA ARG A 96 0.94 -14.12 -5.55
C ARG A 96 0.20 -14.95 -4.49
N LYS A 97 0.47 -14.70 -3.20
CA LYS A 97 -0.21 -15.41 -2.09
C LYS A 97 -1.71 -15.13 -2.03
N LEU A 98 -2.11 -13.90 -2.34
CA LEU A 98 -3.50 -13.51 -2.45
C LEU A 98 -4.19 -14.23 -3.64
N GLY A 99 -3.49 -14.35 -4.77
CA GLY A 99 -3.94 -15.13 -5.94
C GLY A 99 -4.09 -16.63 -5.65
N GLU A 100 -3.23 -17.19 -4.82
CA GLU A 100 -3.31 -18.59 -4.32
C GLU A 100 -4.42 -18.80 -3.27
N LYS A 101 -5.19 -17.76 -2.92
CA LYS A 101 -6.19 -17.75 -1.82
C LYS A 101 -5.60 -18.06 -0.44
N ASN A 102 -4.29 -17.89 -0.27
CA ASN A 102 -3.61 -18.11 1.00
C ASN A 102 -3.52 -16.79 1.79
N PHE A 103 -4.66 -16.38 2.36
CA PHE A 103 -4.81 -15.10 3.03
C PHE A 103 -3.98 -14.98 4.32
N VAL A 104 -3.68 -16.09 4.98
CA VAL A 104 -2.85 -16.10 6.21
C VAL A 104 -1.42 -15.69 5.88
N GLN A 105 -0.79 -16.33 4.90
CA GLN A 105 0.57 -15.96 4.48
C GLN A 105 0.62 -14.60 3.80
N ALA A 106 -0.43 -14.20 3.06
CA ALA A 106 -0.50 -12.87 2.47
C ALA A 106 -0.58 -11.76 3.53
N ASN A 107 -1.37 -11.98 4.59
CA ASN A 107 -1.48 -11.03 5.69
C ASN A 107 -0.16 -10.95 6.46
N ASP A 108 0.44 -12.09 6.81
CA ASP A 108 1.71 -12.15 7.54
C ASP A 108 2.82 -11.39 6.80
N GLY A 109 2.97 -11.65 5.50
CA GLY A 109 3.92 -10.95 4.63
C GLY A 109 3.61 -9.45 4.45
N ALA A 110 2.34 -9.04 4.50
CA ALA A 110 1.97 -7.62 4.45
C ALA A 110 2.26 -6.88 5.76
N THR A 111 2.09 -7.52 6.92
CA THR A 111 2.38 -6.91 8.23
C THR A 111 3.86 -6.91 8.59
N HIS A 112 4.62 -7.91 8.14
CA HIS A 112 6.03 -8.06 8.49
C HIS A 112 6.99 -7.66 7.36
N GLY A 113 6.49 -7.50 6.14
CA GLY A 113 7.30 -7.14 4.98
C GLY A 113 8.24 -8.27 4.51
N LEU A 114 8.02 -9.51 4.98
CA LEU A 114 8.81 -10.71 4.69
C LEU A 114 7.90 -11.94 4.57
#